data_AF-A0A1W9V284-F1
#
_entry.id   AF-A0A1W9V284-F1
#
_cell.length_a   1.000
_cell.length_b   1.000
_cell.length_c   1.000
_cell.angle_alpha   90.00
_cell.angle_beta   90.00
_cell.angle_gamma   90.00
#
_symmetry.space_group_name_H-M   'P 1'
#
loop_
_entity.id
_entity.type
_entity.pdbx_description
1 polymer ?
#
loop_
_entity_poly.entity_id
_entity_poly.type
_entity_poly.pdbx_seq_one_letter_code
_entity_poly.pdbx_strand_id
1 'polypeptide(L)'
;MKQKIIELNEDSRIIIKNIGGDLTLAGWNRSEMQVHGCAKEDDIKQENNVISFHCAGDGILRLPHNVPVEVQKVGGDATAKDLDNPLTLNTVGGDLILRNVNAVTAKVVGGDISAKHTQGDLVVEKIGGDAMLRDLGGQFAATVGGDLSLRDISGGIDTTTGKDASVTFSPVPWQAYSIQAGGDIFAQIPQDTNAEFELKSGSKKIHITI
;
A
#
# COMPACT_ATOMS: atom_id res chain seq x y z
N MET A 1 17.24 -24.02 4.26
CA MET A 1 17.20 -22.58 4.60
C MET A 1 17.06 -22.42 6.10
N LYS A 2 17.77 -21.49 6.72
CA LYS A 2 17.79 -21.33 8.19
C LYS A 2 16.71 -20.34 8.62
N GLN A 3 15.93 -20.75 9.60
CA GLN A 3 15.00 -19.89 10.32
C GLN A 3 15.76 -19.20 11.47
N LYS A 4 15.55 -17.90 11.64
CA LYS A 4 16.03 -17.16 12.82
C LYS A 4 14.84 -16.60 13.58
N ILE A 5 14.86 -16.73 14.91
CA ILE A 5 13.87 -16.14 15.81
C ILE A 5 14.56 -15.00 16.56
N ILE A 6 13.88 -13.87 16.68
CA ILE A 6 14.35 -12.66 17.36
C ILE A 6 13.24 -12.24 18.31
N GLU A 7 13.56 -12.13 19.60
CA GLU A 7 12.62 -11.63 20.60
C GLU A 7 12.45 -10.12 20.46
N LEU A 8 11.22 -9.66 20.61
CA LEU A 8 10.85 -8.25 20.52
C LEU A 8 10.38 -7.75 21.88
N ASN A 9 10.83 -6.55 22.24
CA ASN A 9 10.31 -5.77 23.36
C ASN A 9 9.12 -4.90 22.88
N GLU A 10 8.32 -4.37 23.81
CA GLU A 10 7.14 -3.54 23.50
C GLU A 10 7.44 -2.33 22.60
N ASP A 11 8.58 -1.68 22.80
CA ASP A 11 9.01 -0.49 22.02
C ASP A 11 9.81 -0.85 20.75
N SER A 12 9.81 -2.12 20.34
CA SER A 12 10.62 -2.54 19.19
C SER A 12 10.12 -1.91 17.90
N ARG A 13 11.05 -1.51 17.04
CA ARG A 13 10.76 -1.10 15.66
C ARG A 13 11.65 -1.83 14.67
N ILE A 14 11.08 -2.18 13.53
CA ILE A 14 11.77 -2.93 12.48
C ILE A 14 12.09 -1.97 11.33
N ILE A 15 13.37 -1.93 10.95
CA ILE A 15 13.86 -1.14 9.81
C ILE A 15 14.51 -2.10 8.81
N ILE A 16 13.82 -2.34 7.70
CA ILE A 16 14.32 -3.14 6.58
C ILE A 16 15.03 -2.20 5.62
N LYS A 17 16.37 -2.23 5.63
CA LYS A 17 17.18 -1.33 4.80
C LYS A 17 17.17 -1.73 3.34
N ASN A 18 17.24 -3.03 3.05
CA ASN A 18 17.21 -3.53 1.68
C ASN A 18 16.88 -5.03 1.66
N ILE A 19 15.98 -5.41 0.76
CA ILE A 19 15.72 -6.78 0.32
C ILE A 19 16.10 -6.83 -1.16
N GLY A 20 17.01 -7.71 -1.54
CA GLY A 20 17.46 -7.81 -2.94
C GLY A 20 16.44 -8.47 -3.87
N GLY A 21 15.66 -9.44 -3.35
CA GLY A 21 14.56 -10.08 -4.05
C GLY A 21 13.20 -9.65 -3.48
N ASP A 22 12.35 -10.63 -3.20
CA ASP A 22 10.97 -10.41 -2.76
C ASP A 22 10.85 -10.30 -1.24
N LEU A 23 9.90 -9.49 -0.77
CA LEU A 23 9.59 -9.32 0.64
C LEU A 23 8.18 -9.80 0.97
N THR A 24 8.06 -10.68 1.96
CA THR A 24 6.79 -10.99 2.61
C THR A 24 6.82 -10.58 4.08
N LEU A 25 5.90 -9.69 4.46
CA LEU A 25 5.61 -9.34 5.85
C LEU A 25 4.26 -9.94 6.24
N ALA A 26 4.22 -10.71 7.33
CA ALA A 26 2.98 -11.29 7.84
C ALA A 26 2.86 -11.10 9.36
N GLY A 27 1.78 -10.45 9.79
CA GLY A 27 1.40 -10.36 11.19
C GLY A 27 1.12 -11.72 11.82
N TRP A 28 1.49 -11.91 13.09
CA TRP A 28 1.02 -13.02 13.92
C TRP A 28 0.82 -12.69 15.42
N ASN A 29 0.09 -13.54 16.14
CA ASN A 29 -0.17 -13.37 17.58
C ASN A 29 0.96 -13.89 18.48
N ARG A 30 2.21 -13.53 18.17
CA ARG A 30 3.39 -13.85 18.98
C ARG A 30 4.25 -12.61 19.19
N SER A 31 4.95 -12.53 20.32
CA SER A 31 5.88 -11.44 20.66
C SER A 31 7.29 -11.63 20.10
N GLU A 32 7.48 -12.55 19.16
CA GLU A 32 8.74 -12.84 18.51
C GLU A 32 8.65 -12.50 17.02
N MET A 33 9.78 -12.21 16.38
CA MET A 33 9.91 -12.13 14.94
C MET A 33 10.59 -13.39 14.40
N GLN A 34 10.05 -13.97 13.34
CA GLN A 34 10.65 -15.08 12.61
C GLN A 34 11.07 -14.62 11.23
N VAL A 35 12.33 -14.86 10.90
CA VAL A 35 12.91 -14.56 9.59
C VAL A 35 13.22 -15.86 8.85
N HIS A 36 12.83 -15.92 7.58
CA HIS A 36 13.15 -16.99 6.64
C HIS A 36 13.65 -16.43 5.30
N GLY A 37 14.40 -17.23 4.54
CA GLY A 37 14.93 -16.87 3.21
C GLY A 37 16.34 -16.28 3.25
N CYS A 38 16.69 -15.59 4.33
CA CYS A 38 17.98 -14.90 4.44
C CYS A 38 19.16 -15.84 4.80
N ALA A 39 20.28 -15.59 4.15
CA ALA A 39 21.54 -16.30 4.28
C ALA A 39 22.28 -15.93 5.58
N LYS A 40 23.36 -16.66 5.89
CA LYS A 40 24.18 -16.38 7.09
C LYS A 40 24.95 -15.05 7.00
N GLU A 41 25.15 -14.54 5.79
CA GLU A 41 25.90 -13.32 5.49
C GLU A 41 25.02 -12.07 5.57
N ASP A 42 23.71 -12.25 5.74
CA ASP A 42 22.75 -11.17 5.86
C ASP A 42 22.84 -10.48 7.23
N ASP A 43 22.83 -9.15 7.19
CA ASP A 43 23.10 -8.28 8.32
C ASP A 43 21.80 -8.02 9.10
N ILE A 44 21.59 -8.79 10.17
CA ILE A 44 20.52 -8.54 11.14
C ILE A 44 21.14 -8.00 12.43
N LYS A 45 20.96 -6.70 12.67
CA LYS A 45 21.53 -6.01 13.84
C LYS A 45 20.40 -5.52 14.73
N GLN A 46 20.47 -5.90 16.01
CA GLN A 46 19.59 -5.40 17.05
C GLN A 46 20.40 -4.44 17.92
N GLU A 47 20.06 -3.16 17.84
CA GLU A 47 20.66 -2.10 18.65
C GLU A 47 19.53 -1.44 19.44
N ASN A 48 19.56 -1.60 20.77
CA ASN A 48 18.47 -1.18 21.65
C ASN A 48 17.13 -1.82 21.21
N ASN A 49 16.12 -0.99 20.94
CA ASN A 49 14.80 -1.40 20.47
C ASN A 49 14.66 -1.32 18.94
N VAL A 50 15.77 -1.21 18.20
CA VAL A 50 15.74 -1.10 16.74
C VAL A 50 16.35 -2.34 16.12
N ILE A 51 15.58 -3.01 15.28
CA ILE A 51 16.04 -4.17 14.54
C ILE A 51 16.22 -3.73 13.11
N SER A 52 17.49 -3.60 12.71
CA SER A 52 17.85 -3.30 11.34
C SER A 52 18.15 -4.58 10.57
N PHE A 53 17.60 -4.64 9.36
CA PHE A 53 17.58 -5.86 8.57
C PHE A 53 18.02 -5.57 7.13
N HIS A 54 18.99 -6.35 6.66
CA HIS A 54 19.42 -6.39 5.25
C HIS A 54 19.40 -7.84 4.78
N CYS A 55 18.82 -8.09 3.62
CA CYS A 55 18.80 -9.41 2.99
C CYS A 55 19.14 -9.30 1.49
N ALA A 56 20.12 -10.08 1.01
CA ALA A 56 20.53 -10.02 -0.40
C ALA A 56 19.55 -10.73 -1.36
N GLY A 57 18.77 -11.69 -0.86
CA GLY A 57 17.75 -12.42 -1.62
C GLY A 57 16.34 -12.10 -1.14
N ASP A 58 15.50 -13.13 -1.07
CA ASP A 58 14.12 -13.02 -0.60
C ASP A 58 14.04 -13.04 0.93
N GLY A 59 13.16 -12.20 1.48
CA GLY A 59 12.90 -12.10 2.91
C GLY A 59 11.46 -12.45 3.24
N ILE A 60 11.25 -13.46 4.08
CA ILE A 60 9.93 -13.76 4.66
C ILE A 60 10.00 -13.50 6.16
N LEU A 61 9.29 -12.49 6.62
CA LEU A 61 9.24 -12.08 8.01
C LEU A 61 7.84 -12.29 8.57
N ARG A 62 7.76 -13.05 9.66
CA ARG A 62 6.57 -13.06 10.53
C ARG A 62 6.86 -12.25 11.77
N LEU A 63 5.96 -11.33 12.11
CA LEU A 63 6.17 -10.32 13.14
C LEU A 63 4.86 -10.01 13.87
N PRO A 64 4.87 -9.54 15.13
CA PRO A 64 3.66 -9.15 15.83
C PRO A 64 2.87 -8.12 15.00
N HIS A 65 1.54 -8.21 14.97
CA HIS A 65 0.71 -7.34 14.12
C HIS A 65 0.91 -5.85 14.45
N ASN A 66 1.24 -5.58 15.71
CA ASN A 66 1.35 -4.26 16.31
C ASN A 66 2.81 -3.75 16.44
N VAL A 67 3.74 -4.27 15.64
CA VAL A 67 5.11 -3.70 15.59
C VAL A 67 5.24 -2.72 14.42
N PRO A 68 5.81 -1.51 14.60
CA PRO A 68 6.07 -0.60 13.49
C PRO A 68 7.13 -1.15 12.54
N VAL A 69 6.86 -1.05 11.24
CA VAL A 69 7.78 -1.51 10.18
C VAL A 69 8.04 -0.40 9.17
N GLU A 70 9.31 -0.13 8.92
CA GLU A 70 9.77 0.73 7.83
C GLU A 70 10.61 -0.11 6.86
N VAL A 71 10.32 0.00 5.57
CA VAL A 71 11.07 -0.67 4.50
C VAL A 71 11.62 0.38 3.55
N GLN A 72 12.94 0.40 3.40
CA GLN A 72 13.62 1.37 2.55
C GLN A 72 13.68 0.90 1.10
N LYS A 73 13.92 -0.38 0.85
CA LYS A 73 14.02 -0.91 -0.51
C LYS A 73 13.68 -2.40 -0.58
N VAL A 74 12.86 -2.76 -1.56
CA VAL A 74 12.61 -4.12 -2.03
C VAL A 74 12.96 -4.17 -3.51
N GLY A 75 13.83 -5.11 -3.90
CA GLY A 75 14.30 -5.25 -5.28
C GLY A 75 13.27 -5.87 -6.21
N GLY A 76 12.50 -6.84 -5.71
CA GLY A 76 11.38 -7.46 -6.39
C GLY A 76 10.03 -7.00 -5.83
N ASP A 77 9.16 -7.98 -5.58
CA ASP A 77 7.78 -7.77 -5.13
C ASP A 77 7.69 -7.66 -3.61
N ALA A 78 6.70 -6.92 -3.13
CA ALA A 78 6.41 -6.79 -1.71
C ALA A 78 4.98 -7.24 -1.40
N THR A 79 4.84 -8.08 -0.37
CA THR A 79 3.56 -8.50 0.18
C THR A 79 3.50 -8.15 1.65
N ALA A 80 2.49 -7.42 2.09
CA ALA A 80 2.23 -7.14 3.51
C ALA A 80 0.82 -7.61 3.91
N LYS A 81 0.75 -8.39 5.00
CA LYS A 81 -0.48 -9.03 5.48
C LYS A 81 -0.64 -8.88 6.98
N ASP A 82 -1.86 -8.56 7.40
CA ASP A 82 -2.30 -8.58 8.81
C ASP A 82 -1.43 -7.68 9.71
N LEU A 83 -1.19 -6.43 9.29
CA LEU A 83 -0.39 -5.45 10.04
C LEU A 83 -1.28 -4.32 10.56
N ASP A 84 -1.32 -4.16 11.88
CA ASP A 84 -2.22 -3.22 12.55
C ASP A 84 -1.61 -1.82 12.70
N ASN A 85 -0.29 -1.68 12.55
CA ASN A 85 0.39 -0.39 12.53
C ASN A 85 0.55 0.15 11.10
N PRO A 86 0.71 1.48 10.96
CA PRO A 86 1.10 2.08 9.70
C PRO A 86 2.40 1.47 9.16
N LEU A 87 2.42 1.21 7.85
CA LEU A 87 3.56 0.66 7.11
C LEU A 87 4.15 1.74 6.20
N THR A 88 5.46 1.94 6.30
CA THR A 88 6.19 2.86 5.41
C THR A 88 7.08 2.06 4.45
N LEU A 89 6.91 2.26 3.14
CA LEU A 89 7.65 1.58 2.06
C LEU A 89 8.28 2.62 1.12
N ASN A 90 9.57 2.87 1.16
CA ASN A 90 10.16 3.84 0.22
C ASN A 90 10.09 3.34 -1.24
N THR A 91 10.70 2.21 -1.55
CA THR A 91 10.74 1.70 -2.93
C THR A 91 10.49 0.20 -2.99
N VAL A 92 9.55 -0.19 -3.84
CA VAL A 92 9.30 -1.58 -4.27
C VAL A 92 9.57 -1.66 -5.77
N GLY A 93 10.48 -2.55 -6.16
CA GLY A 93 10.93 -2.67 -7.56
C GLY A 93 9.87 -3.27 -8.49
N GLY A 94 9.10 -4.25 -7.99
CA GLY A 94 8.00 -4.89 -8.68
C GLY A 94 6.64 -4.49 -8.11
N ASP A 95 5.80 -5.48 -7.84
CA ASP A 95 4.41 -5.30 -7.41
C ASP A 95 4.27 -5.17 -5.89
N LEU A 96 3.23 -4.47 -5.44
CA LEU A 96 2.88 -4.35 -4.03
C LEU A 96 1.49 -4.93 -3.74
N ILE A 97 1.46 -5.96 -2.91
CA ILE A 97 0.23 -6.61 -2.44
C ILE A 97 0.00 -6.29 -0.96
N LEU A 98 -1.12 -5.64 -0.66
CA LEU A 98 -1.53 -5.26 0.69
C LEU A 98 -2.83 -5.97 1.06
N ARG A 99 -2.87 -6.62 2.23
CA ARG A 99 -4.09 -7.26 2.72
C ARG A 99 -4.25 -7.13 4.22
N ASN A 100 -5.40 -6.62 4.67
CA ASN A 100 -5.69 -6.42 6.10
C ASN A 100 -4.56 -5.62 6.77
N VAL A 101 -4.27 -4.43 6.24
CA VAL A 101 -3.23 -3.55 6.77
C VAL A 101 -3.86 -2.26 7.27
N ASN A 102 -3.16 -1.52 8.13
CA ASN A 102 -3.55 -0.15 8.49
C ASN A 102 -3.17 0.83 7.37
N ALA A 103 -2.77 2.06 7.68
CA ALA A 103 -2.31 3.04 6.72
C ALA A 103 -0.99 2.58 6.06
N VAL A 104 -0.83 2.89 4.78
CA VAL A 104 0.40 2.60 4.03
C VAL A 104 0.86 3.85 3.31
N THR A 105 2.11 4.23 3.54
CA THR A 105 2.78 5.28 2.77
C THR A 105 3.89 4.66 1.95
N ALA A 106 3.89 4.91 0.65
CA ALA A 106 4.99 4.53 -0.23
C ALA A 106 5.45 5.65 -1.16
N LYS A 107 6.72 5.61 -1.60
CA LYS A 107 7.17 6.57 -2.63
C LYS A 107 7.00 5.98 -4.02
N VAL A 108 7.61 4.83 -4.27
CA VAL A 108 7.61 4.23 -5.60
C VAL A 108 7.26 2.76 -5.51
N VAL A 109 6.28 2.35 -6.30
CA VAL A 109 6.05 0.96 -6.69
C VAL A 109 6.27 0.85 -8.20
N GLY A 110 7.22 0.02 -8.61
CA GLY A 110 7.63 -0.11 -10.00
C GLY A 110 6.59 -0.79 -10.89
N GLY A 111 5.85 -1.76 -10.34
CA GLY A 111 4.77 -2.47 -11.00
C GLY A 111 3.39 -2.03 -10.52
N ASP A 112 2.53 -3.02 -10.27
CA ASP A 112 1.13 -2.85 -9.91
C ASP A 112 0.93 -2.79 -8.39
N ILE A 113 -0.17 -2.17 -7.95
CA ILE A 113 -0.65 -2.29 -6.57
C ILE A 113 -1.96 -3.06 -6.53
N SER A 114 -2.04 -4.05 -5.64
CA SER A 114 -3.30 -4.64 -5.20
C SER A 114 -3.47 -4.46 -3.70
N ALA A 115 -4.49 -3.71 -3.29
CA ALA A 115 -4.81 -3.51 -1.87
C ALA A 115 -6.22 -3.97 -1.55
N LYS A 116 -6.35 -4.73 -0.46
CA LYS A 116 -7.64 -5.19 0.06
C LYS A 116 -7.73 -5.01 1.58
N HIS A 117 -8.81 -4.41 2.05
CA HIS A 117 -9.05 -4.13 3.47
C HIS A 117 -7.88 -3.33 4.08
N THR A 118 -7.67 -2.13 3.57
CA THR A 118 -6.72 -1.17 4.13
C THR A 118 -7.50 -0.25 5.06
N GLN A 119 -7.23 -0.29 6.36
CA GLN A 119 -8.05 0.41 7.36
C GLN A 119 -7.84 1.93 7.34
N GLY A 120 -6.62 2.37 7.01
CA GLY A 120 -6.22 3.77 6.98
C GLY A 120 -5.97 4.29 5.57
N ASP A 121 -5.19 5.37 5.48
CA ASP A 121 -4.84 6.00 4.21
C ASP A 121 -3.89 5.12 3.38
N LEU A 122 -4.02 5.17 2.07
CA LEU A 122 -3.06 4.61 1.12
C LEU A 122 -2.50 5.75 0.27
N VAL A 123 -1.28 6.17 0.61
CA VAL A 123 -0.59 7.27 -0.06
C VAL A 123 0.63 6.71 -0.78
N VAL A 124 0.66 6.82 -2.10
CA VAL A 124 1.79 6.35 -2.93
C VAL A 124 2.18 7.42 -3.92
N GLU A 125 3.40 7.96 -3.86
CA GLU A 125 3.78 9.06 -4.78
C GLU A 125 3.67 8.63 -6.26
N LYS A 126 4.17 7.43 -6.59
CA LYS A 126 4.13 6.87 -7.95
C LYS A 126 3.94 5.36 -7.98
N ILE A 127 2.98 4.93 -8.80
CA ILE A 127 2.72 3.53 -9.18
C ILE A 127 3.01 3.40 -10.67
N GLY A 128 3.91 2.49 -11.05
CA GLY A 128 4.35 2.33 -12.44
C GLY A 128 3.29 1.70 -13.34
N GLY A 129 2.56 0.72 -12.82
CA GLY A 129 1.50 0.00 -13.51
C GLY A 129 0.10 0.40 -13.05
N ASP A 130 -0.74 -0.60 -12.83
CA ASP A 130 -2.16 -0.48 -12.48
C ASP A 130 -2.38 -0.43 -10.96
N ALA A 131 -3.49 0.17 -10.53
CA ALA A 131 -3.89 0.21 -9.12
C ALA A 131 -5.27 -0.45 -8.94
N MET A 132 -5.31 -1.58 -8.23
CA MET A 132 -6.54 -2.32 -7.90
C MET A 132 -6.79 -2.30 -6.40
N LEU A 133 -7.74 -1.47 -5.96
CA LEU A 133 -7.97 -1.15 -4.56
C LEU A 133 -9.40 -1.46 -4.17
N ARG A 134 -9.58 -2.17 -3.05
CA ARG A 134 -10.88 -2.53 -2.51
C ARG A 134 -10.91 -2.36 -1.00
N ASP A 135 -12.01 -1.80 -0.49
CA ASP A 135 -12.27 -1.64 0.95
C ASP A 135 -11.15 -0.81 1.60
N LEU A 136 -11.06 0.46 1.20
CA LEU A 136 -10.11 1.42 1.74
C LEU A 136 -10.81 2.34 2.74
N GLY A 137 -10.43 2.25 4.01
CA GLY A 137 -11.04 3.03 5.09
C GLY A 137 -10.61 4.49 5.12
N GLY A 138 -9.46 4.84 4.53
CA GLY A 138 -8.90 6.19 4.49
C GLY A 138 -8.86 6.84 3.10
N GLN A 139 -8.03 7.87 2.98
CA GLN A 139 -7.76 8.58 1.74
C GLN A 139 -6.91 7.71 0.79
N PHE A 140 -7.19 7.82 -0.51
CA PHE A 140 -6.29 7.36 -1.56
C PHE A 140 -5.61 8.55 -2.24
N ALA A 141 -4.28 8.55 -2.29
CA ALA A 141 -3.53 9.53 -3.07
C ALA A 141 -2.39 8.87 -3.85
N ALA A 142 -2.43 8.98 -5.19
CA ALA A 142 -1.35 8.47 -6.04
C ALA A 142 -1.33 8.98 -7.48
N THR A 143 -0.14 8.97 -8.09
CA THR A 143 0.02 8.98 -9.55
C THR A 143 0.16 7.54 -10.06
N VAL A 144 -0.79 7.09 -10.88
CA VAL A 144 -0.88 5.74 -11.44
C VAL A 144 -0.49 5.78 -12.93
N GLY A 145 0.43 4.92 -13.35
CA GLY A 145 0.88 4.87 -14.74
C GLY A 145 -0.14 4.24 -15.70
N GLY A 146 -0.89 3.26 -15.20
CA GLY A 146 -1.87 2.49 -15.97
C GLY A 146 -3.32 2.83 -15.64
N ASP A 147 -4.10 1.79 -15.37
CA ASP A 147 -5.52 1.85 -15.03
C ASP A 147 -5.73 1.92 -13.51
N LEU A 148 -6.77 2.63 -13.09
CA LEU A 148 -7.20 2.70 -11.69
C LEU A 148 -8.55 1.99 -11.53
N SER A 149 -8.62 0.99 -10.66
CA SER A 149 -9.87 0.45 -10.13
C SER A 149 -9.93 0.64 -8.62
N LEU A 150 -10.79 1.54 -8.16
CA LEU A 150 -10.99 1.85 -6.75
C LEU A 150 -12.44 1.55 -6.36
N ARG A 151 -12.63 0.64 -5.42
CA ARG A 151 -13.97 0.24 -4.94
C ARG A 151 -14.04 0.36 -3.43
N ASP A 152 -15.15 0.89 -2.95
CA ASP A 152 -15.49 0.94 -1.52
C ASP A 152 -14.43 1.71 -0.71
N ILE A 153 -14.21 2.97 -1.10
CA ILE A 153 -13.39 3.92 -0.33
C ILE A 153 -14.26 4.78 0.58
N SER A 154 -13.78 4.99 1.81
CA SER A 154 -14.45 5.80 2.86
C SER A 154 -13.77 7.16 3.13
N GLY A 155 -12.62 7.44 2.50
CA GLY A 155 -11.93 8.73 2.57
C GLY A 155 -11.94 9.52 1.26
N GLY A 156 -11.13 10.57 1.21
CA GLY A 156 -10.93 11.40 0.02
C GLY A 156 -10.15 10.67 -1.09
N ILE A 157 -10.16 11.25 -2.28
CA ILE A 157 -9.41 10.74 -3.44
C ILE A 157 -8.62 11.89 -4.05
N ASP A 158 -7.32 11.70 -4.23
CA ASP A 158 -6.47 12.61 -5.01
C ASP A 158 -5.55 11.81 -5.93
N THR A 159 -5.99 11.60 -7.17
CA THR A 159 -5.28 10.70 -8.09
C THR A 159 -5.23 11.19 -9.52
N THR A 160 -4.10 10.89 -10.16
CA THR A 160 -3.92 11.00 -11.60
C THR A 160 -3.57 9.64 -12.15
N THR A 161 -4.30 9.16 -13.16
CA THR A 161 -4.04 7.89 -13.83
C THR A 161 -3.70 8.10 -15.31
N GLY A 162 -2.75 7.33 -15.83
CA GLY A 162 -2.30 7.46 -17.22
C GLY A 162 -3.32 6.99 -18.25
N LYS A 163 -4.22 6.07 -17.86
CA LYS A 163 -5.26 5.50 -18.71
C LYS A 163 -6.66 5.70 -18.10
N ASP A 164 -7.43 4.64 -17.86
CA ASP A 164 -8.82 4.73 -17.43
C ASP A 164 -8.94 4.68 -15.90
N ALA A 165 -9.98 5.32 -15.36
CA ALA A 165 -10.31 5.28 -13.94
C ALA A 165 -11.74 4.74 -13.74
N SER A 166 -11.87 3.66 -12.96
CA SER A 166 -13.15 3.12 -12.48
C SER A 166 -13.21 3.26 -10.97
N VAL A 167 -14.06 4.17 -10.48
CA VAL A 167 -14.14 4.54 -9.08
C VAL A 167 -15.56 4.35 -8.56
N THR A 168 -15.72 3.58 -7.49
CA THR A 168 -16.97 3.46 -6.73
C THR A 168 -16.71 3.92 -5.30
N PHE A 169 -17.40 4.96 -4.86
CA PHE A 169 -17.14 5.58 -3.56
C PHE A 169 -18.40 6.20 -2.97
N SER A 170 -18.41 6.35 -1.64
CA SER A 170 -19.46 7.05 -0.92
C SER A 170 -18.90 8.38 -0.40
N PRO A 171 -19.29 9.53 -0.97
CA PRO A 171 -18.73 10.81 -0.57
C PRO A 171 -18.97 11.14 0.90
N VAL A 172 -17.95 11.67 1.55
CA VAL A 172 -18.00 12.17 2.94
C VAL A 172 -17.98 13.70 2.90
N PRO A 173 -18.88 14.41 3.63
CA PRO A 173 -19.06 15.87 3.49
C PRO A 173 -17.82 16.75 3.70
N TRP A 174 -16.79 16.23 4.37
CA TRP A 174 -15.57 16.97 4.74
C TRP A 174 -14.35 16.58 3.91
N GLN A 175 -14.52 15.72 2.90
CA GLN A 175 -13.45 15.21 2.05
C GLN A 175 -13.51 15.81 0.65
N ALA A 176 -12.36 15.88 0.00
CA ALA A 176 -12.24 16.29 -1.39
C ALA A 176 -11.99 15.08 -2.30
N TYR A 177 -12.45 15.21 -3.54
CA TYR A 177 -12.35 14.16 -4.56
C TYR A 177 -11.83 14.78 -5.86
N SER A 178 -10.61 14.42 -6.22
CA SER A 178 -9.92 14.83 -7.44
C SER A 178 -9.45 13.56 -8.17
N ILE A 179 -10.02 13.33 -9.34
CA ILE A 179 -9.69 12.17 -10.20
C ILE A 179 -9.38 12.72 -11.58
N GLN A 180 -8.16 12.49 -12.05
CA GLN A 180 -7.72 12.82 -13.40
C GLN A 180 -7.30 11.53 -14.11
N ALA A 181 -7.69 11.39 -15.37
CA ALA A 181 -7.40 10.21 -16.17
C ALA A 181 -6.96 10.64 -17.57
N GLY A 182 -5.99 9.93 -18.16
CA GLY A 182 -5.61 10.09 -19.55
C GLY A 182 -6.66 9.53 -20.52
N GLY A 183 -7.46 8.57 -20.07
CA GLY A 183 -8.56 7.94 -20.78
C GLY A 183 -9.92 8.27 -20.17
N ASP A 184 -10.77 7.25 -20.03
CA ASP A 184 -12.14 7.41 -19.56
C ASP A 184 -12.23 7.38 -18.03
N ILE A 185 -13.17 8.16 -17.47
CA ILE A 185 -13.52 8.12 -16.04
C ILE A 185 -14.93 7.56 -15.91
N PHE A 186 -15.04 6.41 -15.25
CA PHE A 186 -16.30 5.86 -14.76
C PHE A 186 -16.36 6.04 -13.24
N ALA A 187 -17.26 6.90 -12.77
CA ALA A 187 -17.47 7.14 -11.34
C ALA A 187 -18.90 6.74 -10.94
N GLN A 188 -19.02 5.95 -9.88
CA GLN A 188 -20.30 5.54 -9.30
C GLN A 188 -20.37 5.97 -7.83
N ILE A 189 -21.49 6.60 -7.47
CA ILE A 189 -21.79 7.13 -6.15
C ILE A 189 -23.22 6.77 -5.73
N PRO A 190 -23.56 6.79 -4.43
CA PRO A 190 -24.93 6.60 -3.95
C PRO A 190 -25.90 7.65 -4.50
N GLN A 191 -27.14 7.24 -4.82
CA GLN A 191 -28.16 8.12 -5.40
C GLN A 191 -28.59 9.25 -4.46
N ASP A 192 -28.47 9.04 -3.14
CA ASP A 192 -28.79 10.00 -2.08
C ASP A 192 -27.62 10.95 -1.76
N THR A 193 -26.54 10.91 -2.54
CA THR A 193 -25.40 11.83 -2.40
C THR A 193 -25.84 13.28 -2.67
N ASN A 194 -25.58 14.15 -1.70
CA ASN A 194 -25.68 15.60 -1.86
C ASN A 194 -24.29 16.20 -2.09
N ALA A 195 -23.93 16.43 -3.36
CA ALA A 195 -22.62 16.94 -3.75
C ALA A 195 -22.71 17.80 -5.02
N GLU A 196 -21.72 18.69 -5.19
CA GLU A 196 -21.49 19.43 -6.42
C GLU A 196 -20.37 18.75 -7.22
N PHE A 197 -20.55 18.62 -8.53
CA PHE A 197 -19.60 17.97 -9.43
C PHE A 197 -19.12 18.94 -10.49
N GLU A 198 -17.79 19.08 -10.63
CA GLU A 198 -17.16 19.73 -11.77
C GLU A 198 -16.57 18.66 -12.70
N LEU A 199 -17.18 18.48 -13.88
CA LEU A 199 -16.78 17.45 -14.84
C LEU A 199 -16.17 18.10 -16.09
N LYS A 200 -14.97 17.65 -16.48
CA LYS A 200 -14.26 18.12 -17.68
C LYS A 200 -13.80 16.92 -18.50
N SER A 201 -14.04 16.97 -19.81
CA SER A 201 -13.65 15.91 -20.73
C SER A 201 -13.03 16.51 -22.00
N GLY A 202 -11.80 16.14 -22.30
CA GLY A 202 -11.11 16.55 -23.53
C GLY A 202 -11.79 16.04 -24.80
N SER A 203 -12.49 14.91 -24.71
CA SER A 203 -13.25 14.32 -25.82
C SER A 203 -14.63 14.95 -26.03
N LYS A 204 -15.02 15.91 -25.18
CA LYS A 204 -16.34 16.59 -25.16
C LYS A 204 -17.51 15.62 -24.96
N LYS A 205 -17.26 14.42 -24.40
CA LYS A 205 -18.29 13.45 -24.04
C LYS A 205 -18.35 13.31 -22.53
N ILE A 206 -19.55 13.55 -21.99
CA ILE A 206 -19.90 13.32 -20.59
C ILE A 206 -21.28 12.67 -20.60
N HIS A 207 -21.41 11.50 -19.96
CA HIS A 207 -22.68 10.79 -19.81
C HIS A 207 -22.98 10.64 -18.32
N ILE A 208 -24.18 11.03 -17.91
CA ILE A 208 -24.65 10.92 -16.53
C ILE A 208 -25.92 10.10 -16.54
N THR A 209 -25.94 9.03 -15.74
CA THR A 209 -27.12 8.19 -15.50
C THR A 209 -27.54 8.37 -14.05
N ILE A 210 -28.84 8.59 -13.83
CA ILE A 210 -29.46 8.81 -12.51
C ILE A 210 -30.45 7.68 -12.25
#